data_AF-A0A8C0VUM2-F1
#
_entry.id   AF-A0A8C0VUM2-F1
#
_cell.length_a   1.000
_cell.length_b   1.000
_cell.length_c   1.000
_cell.angle_alpha   90.00
_cell.angle_beta   90.00
_cell.angle_gamma   90.00
#
_symmetry.space_group_name_H-M   'P 1'
#
loop_
_entity.id
_entity.type
_entity.pdbx_description
1 polymer ?
#
loop_
_entity_poly.entity_id
_entity_poly.type
_entity_poly.pdbx_seq_one_letter_code
_entity_poly.pdbx_strand_id
1 'polypeptide(L)'
;MHYGPLCCGTSYRSPYLLPFLLPILVGILFSNGKRWKEIRRFSLMTLRNFGMGKRSIEERVQEEAHCLVEEFRKTNGEPCDPTFVLCCAPCNVICSIIFQKRFDYKDQTFLNLMGKFEENHRLMSTPWIQICNTFPVIIDYLPGSHNKILKNFADVKSYVLEKVKEHQESLDVNNPRDFIDCFLIKMEQEGHNQQSEFTIENLIATVTDIFGAGTETTSTTMRYGLLLLLKHPEITAKAQEEIEHVVGRHRSPSMQDRSRMPYMDAVVHEIQRYIDLIPTNVPHAVTCDVKFRNYFIPKVNVFLLHNTLVPMKFPGSQYGSNPHQH
;
A
#
# COMPACT_ATOMS: atom_id res chain seq x y z
N MET A 1 4.75 -48.70 32.44
CA MET A 1 5.73 -47.61 32.26
C MET A 1 5.10 -46.56 31.37
N HIS A 2 4.74 -45.43 31.98
CA HIS A 2 4.23 -44.24 31.31
C HIS A 2 5.35 -43.55 30.52
N TYR A 3 5.07 -43.18 29.27
CA TYR A 3 5.70 -42.02 28.65
C TYR A 3 4.58 -41.14 28.11
N GLY A 4 4.48 -39.93 28.70
CA GLY A 4 3.42 -38.96 28.44
C GLY A 4 3.62 -38.17 27.13
N PRO A 5 2.61 -37.39 26.73
CA PRO A 5 2.70 -36.53 25.55
C PRO A 5 3.54 -35.28 25.86
N LEU A 6 4.56 -35.03 25.03
CA LEU A 6 5.33 -33.80 25.05
C LEU A 6 4.45 -32.63 24.58
N CYS A 7 4.31 -31.64 25.46
CA CYS A 7 3.55 -30.42 25.30
C CYS A 7 3.90 -29.67 24.01
N CYS A 8 2.89 -29.40 23.17
CA CYS A 8 2.96 -28.44 22.08
C CYS A 8 2.76 -27.04 22.67
N GLY A 9 3.86 -26.39 23.05
CA GLY A 9 3.80 -25.14 23.81
C GLY A 9 5.06 -24.31 23.70
N THR A 10 5.50 -23.98 22.49
CA THR A 10 6.41 -22.84 22.25
C THR A 10 6.14 -22.27 20.85
N SER A 11 5.94 -20.96 20.78
CA SER A 11 5.91 -20.18 19.55
C SER A 11 7.25 -20.35 18.83
N TYR A 12 7.30 -21.23 17.84
CA TYR A 12 8.49 -21.48 17.05
C TYR A 12 8.68 -20.28 16.10
N ARG A 13 9.48 -19.29 16.53
CA ARG A 13 9.93 -18.18 15.69
C ARG A 13 10.84 -18.74 14.61
N SER A 14 10.35 -18.74 13.38
CA SER A 14 11.08 -19.23 12.21
C SER A 14 12.26 -18.29 11.87
N PRO A 15 13.47 -18.82 11.61
CA PRO A 15 14.63 -18.06 11.14
C PRO A 15 14.55 -17.61 9.67
N TYR A 16 13.45 -17.90 8.95
CA TYR A 16 13.28 -17.60 7.52
C TYR A 16 12.26 -16.49 7.22
N LEU A 17 11.63 -15.90 8.25
CA LEU A 17 10.92 -14.64 8.09
C LEU A 17 11.95 -13.53 8.02
N LEU A 18 12.03 -12.79 6.91
CA LEU A 18 12.89 -11.63 6.68
C LEU A 18 13.20 -10.88 8.00
N PRO A 19 14.33 -11.17 8.67
CA PRO A 19 14.58 -10.68 10.03
C PRO A 19 14.80 -9.17 10.09
N PHE A 20 15.08 -8.55 8.95
CA PHE A 20 14.99 -7.11 8.80
C PHE A 20 13.60 -6.54 9.13
N LEU A 21 12.54 -7.30 8.85
CA LEU A 21 11.14 -6.91 9.02
C LEU A 21 10.55 -7.47 10.32
N LEU A 22 11.34 -8.15 11.15
CA LEU A 22 10.92 -8.73 12.42
C LEU A 22 10.25 -7.70 13.38
N PRO A 23 10.73 -6.44 13.46
CA PRO A 23 10.05 -5.35 14.20
C PRO A 23 8.72 -4.87 13.59
N ILE A 24 8.31 -5.42 12.45
CA ILE A 24 7.16 -4.99 11.64
C ILE A 24 6.18 -6.15 11.40
N LEU A 25 6.36 -7.33 12.01
CA LEU A 25 5.53 -8.56 11.81
C LEU A 25 4.06 -8.50 12.31
N VAL A 26 3.58 -7.31 12.65
CA VAL A 26 2.21 -7.02 13.08
C VAL A 26 1.49 -6.27 11.96
N GLY A 27 0.16 -6.15 12.02
CA GLY A 27 -0.60 -5.50 10.95
C GLY A 27 -1.03 -6.47 9.83
N ILE A 28 -0.92 -6.06 8.56
CA ILE A 28 -1.39 -6.81 7.38
C ILE A 28 -0.23 -7.26 6.48
N LEU A 29 0.72 -6.38 6.18
CA LEU A 29 1.74 -6.63 5.14
C LEU A 29 2.72 -7.73 5.55
N PHE A 30 3.10 -7.76 6.83
CA PHE A 30 4.14 -8.64 7.35
C PHE A 30 3.62 -9.66 8.39
N SER A 31 2.30 -9.74 8.58
CA SER A 31 1.68 -10.70 9.50
C SER A 31 1.28 -11.99 8.79
N ASN A 32 1.13 -13.08 9.56
CA ASN A 32 0.73 -14.39 9.05
C ASN A 32 -0.31 -15.06 9.96
N GLY A 33 -0.92 -16.15 9.49
CA GLY A 33 -1.78 -17.00 10.32
C GLY A 33 -3.13 -16.38 10.68
N LYS A 34 -3.62 -16.64 11.91
CA LYS A 34 -4.92 -16.17 12.40
C LYS A 34 -4.99 -14.64 12.40
N ARG A 35 -3.99 -13.98 12.98
CA ARG A 35 -3.82 -12.52 13.00
C ARG A 35 -4.04 -11.89 11.62
N TRP A 36 -3.29 -12.34 10.62
CA TRP A 36 -3.41 -11.82 9.27
C TRP A 36 -4.83 -11.98 8.72
N LYS A 37 -5.46 -13.14 8.90
CA LYS A 37 -6.81 -13.41 8.39
C LYS A 37 -7.85 -12.48 9.02
N GLU A 38 -7.82 -12.30 10.33
CA GLU A 38 -8.79 -11.49 11.07
C GLU A 38 -8.61 -10.01 10.77
N ILE A 39 -7.39 -9.49 10.90
CA ILE A 39 -7.07 -8.09 10.64
C ILE A 39 -7.32 -7.75 9.16
N ARG A 40 -6.87 -8.57 8.20
CA ARG A 40 -7.14 -8.33 6.77
C ARG A 40 -8.62 -8.31 6.47
N ARG A 41 -9.40 -9.26 7.01
CA ARG A 41 -10.85 -9.32 6.79
C ARG A 41 -11.54 -8.07 7.33
N PHE A 42 -11.20 -7.68 8.56
CA PHE A 42 -11.72 -6.47 9.17
C PHE A 42 -11.37 -5.25 8.30
N SER A 43 -10.10 -5.08 7.93
CA SER A 43 -9.65 -3.91 7.19
C SER A 43 -10.30 -3.80 5.81
N LEU A 44 -10.44 -4.91 5.08
CA LEU A 44 -11.14 -4.92 3.79
C LEU A 44 -12.62 -4.53 3.92
N MET A 45 -13.30 -5.03 4.96
CA MET A 45 -14.69 -4.66 5.23
C MET A 45 -14.81 -3.17 5.57
N THR A 46 -13.94 -2.67 6.45
CA THR A 46 -13.92 -1.26 6.87
C THR A 46 -13.63 -0.33 5.69
N LEU A 47 -12.57 -0.60 4.90
CA LEU A 47 -12.24 0.18 3.71
C LEU A 47 -13.38 0.19 2.69
N ARG A 48 -14.04 -0.95 2.47
CA ARG A 48 -15.22 -1.03 1.59
C ARG A 48 -16.39 -0.20 2.13
N ASN A 49 -16.63 -0.22 3.44
CA ASN A 49 -17.70 0.57 4.06
C ASN A 49 -17.43 2.07 3.95
N PHE A 50 -16.19 2.53 4.11
CA PHE A 50 -15.83 3.93 3.84
C PHE A 50 -15.90 4.28 2.34
N GLY A 51 -15.88 3.30 1.45
CA GLY A 51 -16.21 3.46 0.04
C GLY A 51 -17.70 3.59 -0.27
N MET A 52 -18.57 3.01 0.55
CA MET A 52 -20.04 2.96 0.37
C MET A 52 -20.81 3.85 1.37
N GLY A 53 -20.12 4.62 2.21
CA GLY A 53 -20.70 5.43 3.28
C GLY A 53 -21.21 6.81 2.83
N LYS A 54 -21.37 7.74 3.79
CA LYS A 54 -21.89 9.11 3.55
C LYS A 54 -21.07 9.93 2.54
N ARG A 55 -19.78 9.63 2.43
CA ARG A 55 -18.87 10.22 1.45
C ARG A 55 -18.08 9.11 0.79
N SER A 56 -18.28 8.92 -0.52
CA SER A 56 -17.68 7.80 -1.25
C SER A 56 -16.17 7.98 -1.43
N ILE A 57 -15.43 6.89 -1.68
CA ILE A 57 -14.01 7.00 -2.06
C ILE A 57 -13.86 7.82 -3.35
N GLU A 58 -14.81 7.71 -4.28
CA GLU A 58 -14.81 8.50 -5.51
C GLU A 58 -14.85 10.00 -5.22
N GLU A 59 -15.73 10.47 -4.33
CA GLU A 59 -15.81 11.88 -3.94
C GLU A 59 -14.55 12.40 -3.24
N ARG A 60 -13.85 11.53 -2.50
CA ARG A 60 -12.56 11.85 -1.88
C ARG A 60 -11.46 11.99 -2.93
N VAL A 61 -11.43 11.07 -3.90
CA VAL A 61 -10.48 11.13 -5.03
C VAL A 61 -10.76 12.35 -5.91
N GLN A 62 -12.03 12.70 -6.16
CA GLN A 62 -12.40 13.89 -6.92
C GLN A 62 -12.00 15.20 -6.22
N GLU A 63 -12.18 15.29 -4.90
CA GLU A 63 -11.71 16.45 -4.12
C GLU A 63 -10.19 16.58 -4.22
N GLU A 64 -9.43 15.50 -3.97
CA GLU A 64 -7.97 15.58 -4.08
C GLU A 64 -7.49 15.82 -5.51
N ALA A 65 -8.19 15.31 -6.53
CA ALA A 65 -7.88 15.61 -7.91
C ALA A 65 -8.05 17.11 -8.22
N HIS A 66 -9.08 17.75 -7.67
CA HIS A 66 -9.26 19.20 -7.80
C HIS A 66 -8.09 19.96 -7.17
N CYS A 67 -7.74 19.63 -5.92
CA CYS A 67 -6.61 20.26 -5.24
C CYS A 67 -5.28 20.01 -5.95
N LEU A 68 -5.06 18.81 -6.47
CA LEU A 68 -3.87 18.46 -7.25
C LEU A 68 -3.74 19.34 -8.50
N VAL A 69 -4.83 19.54 -9.24
CA VAL A 69 -4.87 20.41 -10.42
C VAL A 69 -4.59 21.87 -10.03
N GLU A 70 -5.13 22.33 -8.90
CA GLU A 70 -4.84 23.68 -8.38
C GLU A 70 -3.36 23.87 -8.04
N GLU A 71 -2.70 22.88 -7.42
CA GLU A 71 -1.25 22.95 -7.17
C GLU A 71 -0.44 22.98 -8.47
N PHE A 72 -0.81 22.17 -9.47
CA PHE A 72 -0.15 22.24 -10.78
C PHE A 72 -0.36 23.58 -11.47
N ARG A 73 -1.53 24.22 -11.35
CA ARG A 73 -1.76 25.56 -11.92
C ARG A 73 -0.83 26.62 -11.35
N LYS A 74 -0.44 26.51 -10.08
CA LYS A 74 0.48 27.48 -9.43
C LYS A 74 1.88 27.50 -10.04
N THR A 75 2.26 26.45 -10.76
CA THR A 75 3.55 26.40 -11.48
C THR A 75 3.58 27.36 -12.68
N ASN A 76 2.42 27.84 -13.15
CA ASN A 76 2.28 28.74 -14.31
C ASN A 76 2.99 28.23 -15.58
N GLY A 77 3.13 26.92 -15.74
CA GLY A 77 3.80 26.29 -16.88
C GLY A 77 5.32 26.21 -16.76
N GLU A 78 5.90 26.67 -15.65
CA GLU A 78 7.33 26.50 -15.39
C GLU A 78 7.68 25.03 -15.09
N PRO A 79 8.88 24.56 -15.50
CA PRO A 79 9.35 23.23 -15.14
C PRO A 79 9.34 23.01 -13.63
N CYS A 80 8.76 21.89 -13.19
CA CYS A 80 8.71 21.51 -11.78
C CYS A 80 8.97 20.01 -11.60
N ASP A 81 9.46 19.63 -10.42
CA ASP A 81 9.50 18.24 -10.00
C ASP A 81 8.12 17.87 -9.39
N PRO A 82 7.34 16.98 -10.02
CA PRO A 82 6.01 16.64 -9.55
C PRO A 82 6.02 15.63 -8.40
N THR A 83 7.18 15.13 -7.96
CA THR A 83 7.31 14.01 -7.03
C THR A 83 6.50 14.20 -5.74
N PHE A 84 6.66 15.33 -5.06
CA PHE A 84 5.94 15.59 -3.80
C PHE A 84 4.45 15.85 -4.04
N VAL A 85 4.13 16.65 -5.06
CA VAL A 85 2.73 17.03 -5.39
C VAL A 85 1.91 15.79 -5.75
N LEU A 86 2.47 14.85 -6.52
CA LEU A 86 1.84 13.57 -6.86
C LEU A 86 1.80 12.58 -5.69
N CYS A 87 2.65 12.74 -4.68
CA CYS A 87 2.61 11.94 -3.46
C CYS A 87 1.52 12.42 -2.50
N CYS A 88 1.33 13.73 -2.40
CA CYS A 88 0.32 14.35 -1.53
C CYS A 88 -1.12 13.91 -1.85
N ALA A 89 -1.48 13.77 -3.13
CA ALA A 89 -2.85 13.42 -3.52
C ALA A 89 -3.32 12.03 -3.00
N PRO A 90 -2.67 10.91 -3.36
CA PRO A 90 -3.06 9.59 -2.83
C PRO A 90 -2.90 9.50 -1.31
N CYS A 91 -1.91 10.21 -0.76
CA CYS A 91 -1.70 10.31 0.67
C CYS A 91 -2.88 10.97 1.39
N ASN A 92 -3.40 12.10 0.90
CA ASN A 92 -4.56 12.75 1.47
C ASN A 92 -5.82 11.90 1.34
N VAL A 93 -6.01 11.19 0.22
CA VAL A 93 -7.13 10.24 0.07
C VAL A 93 -7.08 9.21 1.19
N ILE A 94 -5.92 8.56 1.42
CA ILE A 94 -5.83 7.54 2.47
C ILE A 94 -5.89 8.13 3.88
N CYS A 95 -5.26 9.29 4.14
CA CYS A 95 -5.36 10.06 5.39
C CYS A 95 -6.82 10.39 5.76
N SER A 96 -7.63 10.73 4.76
CA SER A 96 -9.04 11.03 4.98
C SER A 96 -9.85 9.80 5.42
N ILE A 97 -9.40 8.59 5.08
CA ILE A 97 -10.03 7.31 5.44
C ILE A 97 -9.51 6.81 6.79
N ILE A 98 -8.24 7.04 7.11
CA ILE A 98 -7.60 6.51 8.33
C ILE A 98 -7.65 7.46 9.53
N PHE A 99 -7.60 8.79 9.31
CA PHE A 99 -7.52 9.82 10.36
C PHE A 99 -8.65 10.87 10.28
N GLN A 100 -9.57 10.72 9.33
CA GLN A 100 -10.54 11.75 8.94
C GLN A 100 -9.89 13.13 8.65
N LYS A 101 -8.62 13.15 8.25
CA LYS A 101 -7.84 14.38 8.09
C LYS A 101 -7.30 14.52 6.67
N ARG A 102 -7.35 15.74 6.17
CA ARG A 102 -6.68 16.20 4.95
C ARG A 102 -5.58 17.19 5.33
N PHE A 103 -4.41 17.07 4.71
CA PHE A 103 -3.28 17.97 4.94
C PHE A 103 -3.15 18.98 3.80
N ASP A 104 -2.71 20.18 4.15
CA ASP A 104 -2.24 21.15 3.18
C ASP A 104 -0.95 20.63 2.53
N TYR A 105 -0.75 20.90 1.23
CA TYR A 105 0.42 20.43 0.50
C TYR A 105 1.74 21.06 0.98
N LYS A 106 1.67 22.14 1.78
CA LYS A 106 2.80 22.82 2.41
C LYS A 106 2.98 22.45 3.88
N ASP A 107 2.13 21.60 4.44
CA ASP A 107 2.26 21.16 5.83
C ASP A 107 3.58 20.41 6.04
N GLN A 108 4.42 20.93 6.94
CA GLN A 108 5.76 20.38 7.14
C GLN A 108 5.76 18.99 7.77
N THR A 109 4.76 18.68 8.59
CA THR A 109 4.62 17.34 9.18
C THR A 109 4.31 16.34 8.08
N PHE A 110 3.39 16.70 7.20
CA PHE A 110 2.97 15.91 6.06
C PHE A 110 4.12 15.65 5.08
N LEU A 111 4.83 16.72 4.66
CA LEU A 111 6.00 16.61 3.78
C LEU A 111 7.11 15.74 4.39
N ASN A 112 7.34 15.85 5.71
CA ASN A 112 8.31 15.03 6.41
C ASN A 112 7.90 13.54 6.49
N LEU A 113 6.61 13.23 6.56
CA LEU A 113 6.13 11.84 6.46
C LEU A 113 6.31 11.29 5.03
N MET A 114 5.99 12.10 4.02
CA MET A 114 6.12 11.69 2.61
C MET A 114 7.58 11.44 2.23
N GLY A 115 8.50 12.31 2.67
CA GLY A 115 9.93 12.11 2.47
C GLY A 115 10.45 10.80 3.07
N LYS A 116 9.87 10.34 4.20
CA LYS A 116 10.24 9.04 4.78
C LYS A 116 9.75 7.86 3.95
N PHE A 117 8.54 7.94 3.35
CA PHE A 117 8.04 6.88 2.48
C PHE A 117 8.84 6.78 1.18
N GLU A 118 9.14 7.91 0.54
CA GLU A 118 9.98 7.97 -0.66
C GLU A 118 11.39 7.42 -0.36
N GLU A 119 12.00 7.86 0.74
CA GLU A 119 13.33 7.41 1.14
C GLU A 119 13.33 5.89 1.43
N ASN A 120 12.32 5.38 2.14
CA ASN A 120 12.19 3.95 2.41
C ASN A 120 12.03 3.14 1.12
N HIS A 121 11.19 3.59 0.18
CA HIS A 121 10.98 2.92 -1.09
C HIS A 121 12.27 2.86 -1.93
N ARG A 122 12.99 3.99 -2.01
CA ARG A 122 14.29 4.06 -2.68
C ARG A 122 15.31 3.14 -2.02
N LEU A 123 15.41 3.16 -0.68
CA LEU A 123 16.36 2.34 0.06
C LEU A 123 16.05 0.84 -0.04
N MET A 124 14.78 0.45 0.05
CA MET A 124 14.34 -0.95 -0.09
C MET A 124 14.73 -1.57 -1.42
N SER A 125 14.84 -0.74 -2.47
CA SER A 125 15.24 -1.16 -3.82
C SER A 125 16.77 -1.27 -3.99
N THR A 126 17.57 -0.95 -2.98
CA THR A 126 19.04 -0.99 -3.08
C THR A 126 19.62 -2.39 -2.91
N PRO A 127 20.76 -2.72 -3.57
CA PRO A 127 21.43 -4.00 -3.39
C PRO A 127 21.80 -4.31 -1.92
N TRP A 128 22.13 -3.29 -1.14
CA TRP A 128 22.45 -3.45 0.28
C TRP A 128 21.28 -4.03 1.08
N ILE A 129 20.07 -3.55 0.86
CA ILE A 129 18.89 -4.08 1.57
C ILE A 129 18.58 -5.51 1.11
N GLN A 130 18.83 -5.86 -0.15
CA GLN A 130 18.71 -7.23 -0.62
C GLN A 130 19.70 -8.18 0.10
N ILE A 131 20.93 -7.70 0.36
CA ILE A 131 21.92 -8.43 1.17
C ILE A 131 21.43 -8.58 2.61
N CYS A 132 20.95 -7.51 3.26
CA CYS A 132 20.40 -7.58 4.61
C CYS A 132 19.20 -8.55 4.71
N ASN A 133 18.33 -8.58 3.70
CA ASN A 133 17.21 -9.51 3.63
C ASN A 133 17.66 -10.97 3.52
N THR A 134 18.75 -11.22 2.79
CA THR A 134 19.31 -12.57 2.57
C THR A 134 20.13 -13.06 3.75
N PHE A 135 20.89 -12.16 4.39
CA PHE A 135 21.81 -12.45 5.49
C PHE A 135 21.49 -11.56 6.69
N PRO A 136 20.47 -11.92 7.46
CA PRO A 136 19.86 -10.99 8.40
C PRO A 136 20.70 -10.75 9.65
N VAL A 137 21.58 -11.71 9.97
CA VAL A 137 22.60 -11.58 11.00
C VAL A 137 23.46 -10.33 10.78
N ILE A 138 23.67 -9.91 9.53
CA ILE A 138 24.47 -8.72 9.20
C ILE A 138 23.87 -7.43 9.79
N ILE A 139 22.55 -7.38 9.96
CA ILE A 139 21.82 -6.20 10.43
C ILE A 139 22.21 -5.84 11.87
N ASP A 140 22.49 -6.85 12.70
CA ASP A 140 22.83 -6.65 14.10
C ASP A 140 24.26 -6.14 14.31
N TYR A 141 25.15 -6.31 13.32
CA TYR A 141 26.59 -6.06 13.48
C TYR A 141 27.16 -4.96 12.58
N LEU A 142 26.54 -4.66 11.43
CA LEU A 142 27.07 -3.67 10.50
C LEU A 142 26.23 -2.39 10.46
N PRO A 143 26.86 -1.20 10.41
CA PRO A 143 26.13 0.03 10.11
C PRO A 143 25.67 0.02 8.64
N GLY A 144 24.51 0.60 8.34
CA GLY A 144 24.05 0.74 6.96
C GLY A 144 22.70 1.43 6.82
N SER A 145 22.22 1.52 5.59
CA SER A 145 20.94 2.18 5.27
C SER A 145 19.72 1.47 5.85
N HIS A 146 19.83 0.21 6.26
CA HIS A 146 18.80 -0.51 6.99
C HIS A 146 18.42 0.20 8.31
N ASN A 147 19.38 0.82 9.00
CA ASN A 147 19.11 1.60 10.23
C ASN A 147 18.27 2.85 9.95
N LYS A 148 18.47 3.46 8.78
CA LYS A 148 17.67 4.61 8.34
C LYS A 148 16.22 4.20 8.10
N ILE A 149 15.99 3.06 7.45
CA ILE A 149 14.64 2.51 7.25
C ILE A 149 13.96 2.22 8.60
N LEU A 150 14.66 1.56 9.53
CA LEU A 150 14.12 1.27 10.86
C LEU A 150 13.75 2.54 11.63
N LYS A 151 14.61 3.57 11.55
CA LYS A 151 14.32 4.89 12.13
C LYS A 151 13.08 5.53 11.50
N ASN A 152 12.99 5.53 10.16
CA ASN A 152 11.86 6.09 9.44
C ASN A 152 10.55 5.37 9.82
N PHE A 153 10.55 4.04 9.94
CA PHE A 153 9.40 3.28 10.43
C PHE A 153 9.03 3.64 11.88
N ALA A 154 10.01 3.81 12.77
CA ALA A 154 9.76 4.21 14.15
C ALA A 154 9.13 5.61 14.25
N ASP A 155 9.59 6.55 13.42
CA ASP A 155 9.04 7.90 13.36
C ASP A 155 7.58 7.88 12.86
N VAL A 156 7.29 7.12 11.80
CA VAL A 156 5.91 6.96 11.28
C VAL A 156 5.01 6.28 12.30
N LYS A 157 5.48 5.21 12.95
CA LYS A 157 4.71 4.54 14.03
C LYS A 157 4.44 5.48 15.20
N SER A 158 5.38 6.35 15.56
CA SER A 158 5.19 7.34 16.64
C SER A 158 4.11 8.35 16.28
N TYR A 159 4.11 8.83 15.03
CA TYR A 159 3.05 9.71 14.52
C TYR A 159 1.67 9.02 14.55
N VAL A 160 1.59 7.77 14.09
CA VAL A 160 0.34 6.99 14.13
C VAL A 160 -0.11 6.76 15.56
N LEU A 161 0.80 6.47 16.49
CA LEU A 161 0.48 6.31 17.91
C LEU A 161 -0.13 7.57 18.52
N GLU A 162 0.41 8.76 18.20
CA GLU A 162 -0.16 10.04 18.62
C GLU A 162 -1.60 10.19 18.11
N LYS A 163 -1.83 9.90 16.82
CA LYS A 163 -3.18 9.93 16.24
C LYS A 163 -4.12 8.93 16.90
N VAL A 164 -3.67 7.71 17.16
CA VAL A 164 -4.48 6.69 17.87
C VAL A 164 -4.90 7.20 19.25
N LYS A 165 -4.00 7.84 20.01
CA LYS A 165 -4.34 8.43 21.32
C LYS A 165 -5.39 9.53 21.22
N GLU A 166 -5.25 10.45 20.26
CA GLU A 166 -6.26 11.49 20.00
C GLU A 166 -7.64 10.89 19.70
N HIS A 167 -7.68 9.78 18.96
CA HIS A 167 -8.93 9.08 18.64
C HIS A 167 -9.51 8.38 19.87
N GLN A 168 -8.68 7.78 20.72
CA GLN A 168 -9.13 7.19 21.99
C GLN A 168 -9.77 8.22 22.93
N GLU A 169 -9.21 9.43 23.00
CA GLU A 169 -9.72 10.51 23.86
C GLU A 169 -11.07 11.08 23.37
N SER A 170 -11.32 11.02 22.06
CA SER A 170 -12.48 11.62 21.41
C SER A 170 -13.45 10.61 20.78
N LEU A 171 -13.33 9.33 21.15
CA LEU A 171 -14.08 8.22 20.54
C LEU A 171 -15.58 8.32 20.84
N ASP A 172 -16.39 8.35 19.79
CA ASP A 172 -17.84 8.16 19.86
C ASP A 172 -18.22 6.83 19.21
N VAL A 173 -18.58 5.85 20.04
CA VAL A 173 -18.94 4.48 19.61
C VAL A 173 -20.14 4.48 18.64
N ASN A 174 -21.03 5.48 18.73
CA ASN A 174 -22.23 5.56 17.89
C ASN A 174 -21.96 6.20 16.53
N ASN A 175 -20.84 6.93 16.39
CA ASN A 175 -20.51 7.67 15.18
C ASN A 175 -19.01 7.53 14.84
N PRO A 176 -18.55 6.33 14.43
CA PRO A 176 -17.16 6.12 14.03
C PRO A 176 -16.80 7.01 12.85
N ARG A 177 -15.72 7.78 13.01
CA ARG A 177 -15.28 8.79 12.04
C ARG A 177 -14.48 8.21 10.89
N ASP A 178 -13.62 7.24 11.19
CA ASP A 178 -12.61 6.70 10.30
C ASP A 178 -12.20 5.27 10.68
N PHE A 179 -11.18 4.75 9.99
CA PHE A 179 -10.64 3.42 10.22
C PHE A 179 -10.20 3.19 11.67
N ILE A 180 -9.56 4.18 12.31
CA ILE A 180 -9.03 4.04 13.68
C ILE A 180 -10.19 3.86 14.65
N ASP A 181 -11.22 4.70 14.57
CA ASP A 181 -12.40 4.57 15.42
C ASP A 181 -13.06 3.19 15.25
N CYS A 182 -13.25 2.73 14.00
CA CYS A 182 -13.81 1.40 13.75
C CYS A 182 -12.98 0.29 14.40
N PHE A 183 -11.64 0.40 14.35
CA PHE A 183 -10.76 -0.60 14.96
C PHE A 183 -10.81 -0.53 16.49
N LEU A 184 -10.81 0.66 17.08
CA LEU A 184 -10.92 0.87 18.52
C LEU A 184 -12.22 0.31 19.08
N ILE A 185 -13.35 0.57 18.40
CA ILE A 185 -14.65 -0.01 18.76
C ILE A 185 -14.63 -1.53 18.66
N LYS A 186 -14.03 -2.08 17.60
CA LYS A 186 -13.90 -3.53 17.43
C LYS A 186 -13.04 -4.16 18.52
N MET A 187 -11.96 -3.48 18.93
CA MET A 187 -11.10 -3.88 20.03
C MET A 187 -11.86 -3.88 21.37
N GLU A 188 -12.69 -2.88 21.63
CA GLU A 188 -13.54 -2.84 22.84
C GLU A 188 -14.56 -3.99 22.86
N GLN A 189 -15.20 -4.27 21.73
CA GLN A 189 -16.12 -5.41 21.57
C GLN A 189 -15.46 -6.77 21.82
N GLU A 190 -14.16 -6.88 21.59
CA GLU A 190 -13.38 -8.09 21.83
C GLU A 190 -12.61 -8.08 23.16
N GLY A 191 -12.79 -7.06 24.01
CA GLY A 191 -12.01 -6.86 25.23
C GLY A 191 -12.04 -8.01 26.24
N HIS A 192 -13.06 -8.88 26.18
CA HIS A 192 -13.16 -10.08 27.02
C HIS A 192 -12.46 -11.32 26.43
N ASN A 193 -12.01 -11.25 25.18
CA ASN A 193 -11.36 -12.36 24.48
C ASN A 193 -9.83 -12.24 24.56
N GLN A 194 -9.21 -13.02 25.44
CA GLN A 194 -7.75 -13.06 25.60
C GLN A 194 -6.99 -13.56 24.35
N GLN A 195 -7.70 -14.17 23.38
CA GLN A 195 -7.13 -14.61 22.10
C GLN A 195 -7.45 -13.65 20.94
N SER A 196 -7.92 -12.44 21.24
CA SER A 196 -8.16 -11.41 20.24
C SER A 196 -6.85 -10.90 19.66
N GLU A 197 -6.83 -10.70 18.34
CA GLU A 197 -5.71 -10.09 17.63
C GLU A 197 -5.91 -8.56 17.48
N PHE A 198 -7.03 -8.01 17.96
CA PHE A 198 -7.29 -6.57 17.97
C PHE A 198 -6.58 -5.93 19.16
N THR A 199 -5.32 -5.55 18.96
CA THR A 199 -4.49 -4.87 19.96
C THR A 199 -4.07 -3.50 19.44
N ILE A 200 -3.68 -2.58 20.34
CA ILE A 200 -3.10 -1.28 19.97
C ILE A 200 -1.87 -1.43 19.07
N GLU A 201 -1.03 -2.44 19.33
CA GLU A 201 0.14 -2.73 18.49
C GLU A 201 -0.28 -3.11 17.05
N ASN A 202 -1.27 -4.00 16.91
CA ASN A 202 -1.80 -4.37 15.59
C ASN A 202 -2.53 -3.20 14.92
N LEU A 203 -3.21 -2.34 15.66
CA LEU A 203 -3.82 -1.11 15.12
C LEU A 203 -2.76 -0.20 14.51
N ILE A 204 -1.72 0.16 15.28
CA ILE A 204 -0.65 1.05 14.82
C ILE A 204 0.05 0.47 13.59
N ALA A 205 0.35 -0.83 13.61
CA ALA A 205 0.95 -1.51 12.47
C ALA A 205 0.03 -1.54 11.24
N THR A 206 -1.25 -1.85 11.42
CA THR A 206 -2.24 -1.88 10.34
C THR A 206 -2.42 -0.51 9.70
N VAL A 207 -2.51 0.55 10.50
CA VAL A 207 -2.63 1.92 9.99
C VAL A 207 -1.35 2.32 9.25
N THR A 208 -0.18 1.99 9.79
CA THR A 208 1.11 2.24 9.13
C THR A 208 1.19 1.52 7.77
N ASP A 209 0.76 0.25 7.71
CA ASP A 209 0.72 -0.54 6.48
C ASP A 209 -0.19 0.08 5.42
N ILE A 210 -1.43 0.42 5.79
CA ILE A 210 -2.41 1.02 4.89
C ILE A 210 -1.91 2.39 4.41
N PHE A 211 -1.34 3.18 5.32
CA PHE A 211 -0.85 4.52 5.04
C PHE A 211 0.31 4.51 4.04
N GLY A 212 1.33 3.69 4.27
CA GLY A 212 2.48 3.58 3.37
C GLY A 212 2.11 2.96 2.02
N ALA A 213 1.36 1.84 2.04
CA ALA A 213 0.99 1.12 0.83
C ALA A 213 0.09 1.94 -0.10
N GLY A 214 -0.90 2.66 0.45
CA GLY A 214 -1.82 3.50 -0.32
C GLY A 214 -1.15 4.73 -0.95
N THR A 215 -0.09 5.23 -0.31
CA THR A 215 0.60 6.46 -0.72
C THR A 215 1.64 6.20 -1.81
N GLU A 216 2.66 5.41 -1.50
CA GLU A 216 3.89 5.34 -2.32
C GLU A 216 3.67 4.61 -3.65
N THR A 217 2.86 3.56 -3.65
CA THR A 217 2.62 2.76 -4.86
C THR A 217 1.83 3.54 -5.90
N THR A 218 0.78 4.23 -5.46
CA THR A 218 -0.05 5.09 -6.31
C THR A 218 0.74 6.28 -6.83
N SER A 219 1.48 6.98 -5.97
CA SER A 219 2.27 8.16 -6.35
C SER A 219 3.36 7.84 -7.37
N THR A 220 4.08 6.73 -7.17
CA THR A 220 5.10 6.27 -8.12
C THR A 220 4.48 5.85 -9.45
N THR A 221 3.33 5.16 -9.43
CA THR A 221 2.59 4.82 -10.66
C THR A 221 2.16 6.07 -11.43
N MET A 222 1.62 7.08 -10.75
CA MET A 222 1.25 8.36 -11.37
C MET A 222 2.46 9.09 -11.95
N ARG A 223 3.59 9.11 -11.23
CA ARG A 223 4.84 9.74 -11.69
C ARG A 223 5.38 9.10 -12.96
N TYR A 224 5.44 7.76 -12.99
CA TYR A 224 5.80 7.04 -14.22
C TYR A 224 4.77 7.22 -15.32
N GLY A 225 3.48 7.26 -14.98
CA GLY A 225 2.40 7.50 -15.94
C GLY A 225 2.58 8.83 -16.68
N LEU A 226 2.85 9.93 -15.96
CA LEU A 226 3.16 11.22 -16.58
C LEU A 226 4.42 11.15 -17.44
N LEU A 227 5.49 10.50 -16.96
CA LEU A 227 6.72 10.35 -17.73
C LEU A 227 6.47 9.59 -19.05
N LEU A 228 5.68 8.52 -19.03
CA LEU A 228 5.32 7.75 -20.22
C LEU A 228 4.45 8.55 -21.19
N LEU A 229 3.47 9.30 -20.67
CA LEU A 229 2.63 10.19 -21.48
C LEU A 229 3.44 11.31 -22.15
N LEU A 230 4.45 11.86 -21.46
CA LEU A 230 5.38 12.84 -22.04
C LEU A 230 6.25 12.23 -23.14
N LYS A 231 6.65 10.96 -22.99
CA LYS A 231 7.44 10.22 -23.98
C LYS A 231 6.64 9.87 -25.24
N HIS A 232 5.33 9.67 -25.11
CA HIS A 232 4.42 9.21 -26.16
C HIS A 232 3.30 10.23 -26.42
N PRO A 233 3.61 11.38 -27.05
CA PRO A 233 2.64 12.48 -27.25
C PRO A 233 1.42 12.06 -28.07
N GLU A 234 1.56 11.11 -29.00
CA GLU A 234 0.46 10.54 -29.78
C GLU A 234 -0.55 9.77 -28.93
N ILE A 235 -0.08 9.09 -27.88
CA ILE A 235 -0.94 8.40 -26.92
C ILE A 235 -1.67 9.43 -26.07
N THR A 236 -0.94 10.45 -25.60
CA THR A 236 -1.51 11.55 -24.82
C THR A 236 -2.60 12.30 -25.58
N ALA A 237 -2.38 12.61 -26.87
CA ALA A 237 -3.36 13.29 -27.70
C ALA A 237 -4.68 12.50 -27.83
N LYS A 238 -4.58 11.18 -28.11
CA LYS A 238 -5.75 10.30 -28.21
C LYS A 238 -6.50 10.16 -26.87
N ALA A 239 -5.75 10.07 -25.77
CA ALA A 239 -6.34 10.01 -24.44
C ALA A 239 -7.09 11.31 -24.09
N GLN A 240 -6.53 12.47 -24.46
CA GLN A 240 -7.18 13.77 -24.28
C GLN A 240 -8.42 13.95 -25.16
N GLU A 241 -8.40 13.47 -26.40
CA GLU A 241 -9.57 13.46 -27.29
C GLU A 241 -10.73 12.66 -26.68
N GLU A 242 -10.45 11.47 -26.14
CA GLU A 242 -11.47 10.64 -25.48
C GLU A 242 -12.01 11.30 -24.20
N ILE A 243 -11.15 11.96 -23.40
CA ILE A 243 -11.58 12.77 -22.23
C ILE A 243 -12.52 13.88 -22.68
N GLU A 244 -12.16 14.64 -23.73
CA GLU A 244 -12.96 15.77 -24.20
C GLU A 244 -14.33 15.32 -24.72
N HIS A 245 -14.38 14.17 -25.42
CA HIS A 245 -15.62 13.61 -25.94
C HIS A 245 -16.55 13.06 -24.84
N VAL A 246 -16.02 12.34 -23.84
CA VAL A 246 -16.84 11.64 -22.83
C VAL A 246 -17.10 12.49 -21.59
N VAL A 247 -16.09 13.22 -21.11
CA VAL A 247 -16.16 14.02 -19.88
C VAL A 247 -16.46 15.48 -20.21
N GLY A 248 -15.81 16.03 -21.23
CA GLY A 248 -15.89 17.44 -21.58
C GLY A 248 -15.13 18.34 -20.60
N ARG A 249 -15.35 19.65 -20.69
CA ARG A 249 -14.56 20.67 -19.95
C ARG A 249 -15.20 21.20 -18.66
N HIS A 250 -16.47 20.85 -18.39
CA HIS A 250 -17.27 21.52 -17.36
C HIS A 250 -17.56 20.69 -16.10
N ARG A 251 -17.18 19.41 -16.09
CA ARG A 251 -17.42 18.51 -14.95
C ARG A 251 -16.16 17.71 -14.61
N SER A 252 -16.09 17.23 -13.37
CA SER A 252 -15.05 16.31 -12.93
C SER A 252 -15.25 14.91 -13.54
N PRO A 253 -14.15 14.15 -13.77
CA PRO A 253 -14.23 12.73 -14.11
C PRO A 253 -14.89 11.92 -13.00
N SER A 254 -15.62 10.87 -13.36
CA SER A 254 -16.32 9.95 -12.45
C SER A 254 -16.01 8.49 -12.81
N MET A 255 -16.22 7.56 -11.87
CA MET A 255 -16.04 6.13 -12.08
C MET A 255 -16.98 5.56 -13.14
N GLN A 256 -18.12 6.20 -13.38
CA GLN A 256 -19.06 5.82 -14.44
C GLN A 256 -18.47 6.03 -15.84
N ASP A 257 -17.56 7.00 -15.99
CA ASP A 257 -16.92 7.33 -17.27
C ASP A 257 -16.01 6.22 -17.78
N ARG A 258 -15.42 5.42 -16.88
CA ARG A 258 -14.50 4.33 -17.21
C ARG A 258 -15.07 3.38 -18.26
N SER A 259 -16.35 3.01 -18.14
CA SER A 259 -17.02 2.12 -19.09
C SER A 259 -17.18 2.69 -20.51
N ARG A 260 -17.07 4.02 -20.64
CA ARG A 260 -17.21 4.78 -21.87
C ARG A 260 -15.87 5.30 -22.41
N MET A 261 -14.77 5.04 -21.69
CA MET A 261 -13.42 5.49 -22.02
C MET A 261 -12.45 4.31 -22.16
N PRO A 262 -12.68 3.39 -23.12
CA PRO A 262 -11.86 2.20 -23.29
C PRO A 262 -10.39 2.52 -23.59
N TYR A 263 -10.07 3.63 -24.26
CA TYR A 263 -8.69 3.99 -24.56
C TYR A 263 -7.94 4.45 -23.32
N MET A 264 -8.53 5.33 -22.52
CA MET A 264 -7.98 5.74 -21.23
C MET A 264 -7.84 4.55 -20.27
N ASP A 265 -8.84 3.66 -20.22
CA ASP A 265 -8.76 2.46 -19.40
C ASP A 265 -7.59 1.57 -19.86
N ALA A 266 -7.39 1.40 -21.17
CA ALA A 266 -6.23 0.68 -21.71
C ALA A 266 -4.90 1.37 -21.36
N VAL A 267 -4.81 2.70 -21.46
CA VAL A 267 -3.61 3.48 -21.10
C VAL A 267 -3.26 3.29 -19.62
N VAL A 268 -4.24 3.37 -18.71
CA VAL A 268 -4.01 3.17 -17.27
C VAL A 268 -3.49 1.75 -16.98
N HIS A 269 -4.09 0.73 -17.59
CA HIS A 269 -3.62 -0.65 -17.43
C HIS A 269 -2.23 -0.84 -18.03
N GLU A 270 -1.95 -0.24 -19.18
CA GLU A 270 -0.66 -0.36 -19.85
C GLU A 270 0.46 0.33 -19.06
N ILE A 271 0.20 1.49 -18.45
CA ILE A 271 1.15 2.12 -17.52
C ILE A 271 1.50 1.15 -16.40
N GLN A 272 0.50 0.56 -15.73
CA GLN A 272 0.74 -0.39 -14.63
C GLN A 272 1.50 -1.64 -15.10
N ARG A 273 1.14 -2.18 -16.26
CA ARG A 273 1.80 -3.35 -16.85
C ARG A 273 3.25 -3.05 -17.24
N TYR A 274 3.50 -1.89 -17.83
CA TYR A 274 4.80 -1.50 -18.36
C TYR A 274 5.81 -1.21 -17.26
N ILE A 275 5.39 -0.50 -16.21
CA ILE A 275 6.30 -0.12 -15.11
C ILE A 275 6.66 -1.31 -14.22
N ASP A 276 5.80 -2.34 -14.17
CA ASP A 276 5.89 -3.51 -13.28
C ASP A 276 6.46 -3.16 -11.90
N LEU A 277 5.74 -2.29 -11.18
CA LEU A 277 6.26 -1.56 -10.02
C LEU A 277 6.84 -2.47 -8.92
N ILE A 278 6.28 -3.67 -8.76
CA ILE A 278 6.74 -4.65 -7.77
C ILE A 278 7.02 -5.97 -8.51
N PRO A 279 8.16 -6.10 -9.22
CA PRO A 279 8.36 -7.18 -10.19
C PRO A 279 8.51 -8.55 -9.53
N THR A 280 9.00 -8.60 -8.29
CA THR A 280 9.19 -9.84 -7.51
C THR A 280 8.02 -10.16 -6.58
N ASN A 281 6.92 -9.41 -6.66
CA ASN A 281 5.80 -9.45 -5.73
C ASN A 281 6.28 -9.26 -4.27
N VAL A 282 5.36 -9.39 -3.31
CA VAL A 282 5.66 -9.50 -1.88
C VAL A 282 5.93 -10.99 -1.57
N PRO A 283 6.92 -11.32 -0.71
CA PRO A 283 7.23 -12.72 -0.38
C PRO A 283 6.05 -13.50 0.19
N HIS A 284 5.86 -14.72 -0.29
CA HIS A 284 4.84 -15.66 0.20
C HIS A 284 5.49 -16.85 0.88
N ALA A 285 4.80 -17.48 1.84
CA ALA A 285 5.26 -18.72 2.47
C ALA A 285 4.17 -19.79 2.46
N VAL A 286 4.56 -21.06 2.34
CA VAL A 286 3.61 -22.18 2.44
C VAL A 286 3.16 -22.41 3.89
N THR A 287 1.87 -22.61 4.10
CA THR A 287 1.28 -22.79 5.45
C THR A 287 1.44 -24.21 6.00
N CYS A 288 1.65 -25.19 5.12
CA CYS A 288 1.92 -26.59 5.42
C CYS A 288 2.81 -27.17 4.32
N ASP A 289 3.36 -28.36 4.57
CA ASP A 289 4.06 -29.14 3.56
C ASP A 289 3.14 -29.36 2.37
N VAL A 290 3.61 -29.03 1.17
CA VAL A 290 2.80 -29.12 -0.06
C VAL A 290 3.59 -29.78 -1.17
N LYS A 291 2.93 -30.70 -1.88
CA LYS A 291 3.44 -31.20 -3.15
C LYS A 291 2.87 -30.32 -4.26
N PHE A 292 3.73 -29.50 -4.87
CA PHE A 292 3.36 -28.68 -6.02
C PHE A 292 4.00 -29.25 -7.28
N ARG A 293 3.16 -29.73 -8.22
CA ARG A 293 3.60 -30.54 -9.35
C ARG A 293 4.38 -31.77 -8.85
N ASN A 294 5.61 -31.95 -9.30
CA ASN A 294 6.50 -33.04 -8.89
C ASN A 294 7.48 -32.64 -7.78
N TYR A 295 7.36 -31.44 -7.22
CA TYR A 295 8.25 -30.93 -6.17
C TYR A 295 7.58 -30.96 -4.81
N PHE A 296 8.34 -31.36 -3.80
CA PHE A 296 7.96 -31.23 -2.41
C PHE A 296 8.45 -29.90 -1.86
N ILE A 297 7.55 -29.14 -1.25
CA ILE A 297 7.83 -27.84 -0.66
C ILE A 297 7.51 -27.94 0.84
N PRO A 298 8.52 -27.94 1.73
CA PRO A 298 8.30 -27.97 3.17
C PRO A 298 7.68 -26.65 3.66
N LYS A 299 6.87 -26.76 4.71
CA LYS A 299 6.38 -25.64 5.51
C LYS A 299 7.56 -24.73 5.87
N VAL A 300 7.33 -23.41 5.87
CA VAL A 300 8.34 -22.35 6.18
C VAL A 300 9.17 -21.88 4.98
N ASN A 301 9.15 -22.56 3.83
CA ASN A 301 9.82 -22.01 2.65
C ASN A 301 9.11 -20.75 2.14
N VAL A 302 9.87 -19.65 2.10
CA VAL A 302 9.48 -18.37 1.49
C VAL A 302 9.82 -18.40 0.00
N PHE A 303 8.88 -18.01 -0.85
CA PHE A 303 9.06 -17.90 -2.29
C PHE A 303 8.63 -16.52 -2.77
N LEU A 304 9.38 -16.00 -3.74
CA LEU A 304 9.00 -14.82 -4.52
C LEU A 304 8.24 -15.29 -5.76
N LEU A 305 7.12 -14.65 -6.05
CA LEU A 305 6.37 -14.86 -7.28
C LEU A 305 6.76 -13.73 -8.23
N HIS A 306 7.26 -14.05 -9.42
CA HIS A 306 7.64 -13.03 -10.38
C HIS A 306 6.41 -12.56 -11.16
N ASN A 307 6.07 -11.27 -11.06
CA ASN A 307 4.85 -10.71 -11.66
C ASN A 307 4.92 -10.66 -13.20
N THR A 308 6.12 -10.49 -13.78
CA THR A 308 6.34 -10.53 -15.25
C THR A 308 5.93 -11.87 -15.91
N LEU A 309 5.77 -12.94 -15.12
CA LEU A 309 5.36 -14.26 -15.61
C LEU A 309 3.84 -14.45 -15.67
N VAL A 310 3.05 -13.44 -15.27
CA VAL A 310 1.58 -13.46 -15.37
C VAL A 310 1.15 -12.64 -16.59
N PRO A 311 1.01 -13.24 -17.78
CA PRO A 311 0.45 -12.54 -18.92
C PRO A 311 -1.02 -12.18 -18.63
N MET A 312 -1.36 -10.89 -18.68
CA MET A 312 -2.76 -10.46 -18.74
C MET A 312 -3.41 -11.06 -19.98
N LYS A 313 -4.38 -11.95 -19.79
CA LYS A 313 -5.21 -12.45 -20.88
C LYS A 313 -6.19 -11.35 -21.29
N PHE A 314 -5.91 -10.66 -22.40
CA PHE A 314 -6.96 -9.95 -23.12
C PHE A 314 -7.79 -10.96 -23.92
N PRO A 315 -9.13 -10.84 -23.97
CA PRO A 315 -9.94 -11.66 -24.86
C PRO A 315 -9.56 -11.34 -26.32
N GLY A 316 -8.92 -12.30 -27.01
CA GLY A 316 -8.68 -12.20 -28.46
C GLY A 316 -7.22 -12.05 -28.93
N SER A 317 -6.21 -11.96 -28.07
CA SER A 317 -4.80 -11.98 -28.50
C SER A 317 -4.14 -13.34 -28.22
N GLN A 318 -3.76 -14.05 -29.28
CA GLN A 318 -2.66 -15.02 -29.18
C GLN A 318 -1.39 -14.19 -29.04
N TYR A 319 -0.87 -14.09 -27.81
CA TYR A 319 0.40 -13.47 -27.46
C TYR A 319 0.56 -12.03 -27.96
N GLY A 320 0.41 -11.06 -27.06
CA GLY A 320 0.81 -9.67 -27.33
C GLY A 320 2.22 -9.67 -27.91
N SER A 321 2.34 -9.16 -29.13
CA SER A 321 3.59 -9.01 -29.86
C SER A 321 4.55 -8.16 -29.03
N ASN A 322 5.60 -8.84 -28.53
CA ASN A 322 6.84 -8.33 -27.96
C ASN A 322 6.73 -7.26 -26.83
N PRO A 323 7.00 -7.62 -25.56
CA PRO A 323 6.88 -6.70 -24.43
C PRO A 323 7.89 -5.52 -24.43
N HIS A 324 8.84 -5.48 -25.36
CA HIS A 324 9.91 -4.46 -25.42
C HIS A 324 10.17 -3.88 -26.82
N GLN A 325 9.34 -4.14 -27.84
CA GLN A 325 9.50 -3.48 -29.14
C GLN A 325 8.67 -2.19 -29.20
N HIS A 326 9.34 -1.06 -28.98
CA HIS A 326 8.91 0.25 -29.46
C HIS A 326 10.08 0.96 -30.13
#